data_AF-A0AAV2HHQ6-F1
#
_entry.id   AF-A0AAV2HHQ6-F1
#
_cell.length_a   1.000
_cell.length_b   1.000
_cell.length_c   1.000
_cell.angle_alpha   90.00
_cell.angle_beta   90.00
_cell.angle_gamma   90.00
#
_symmetry.space_group_name_H-M   'P 1'
#
loop_
_entity.id
_entity.type
_entity.pdbx_description
1 polymer ?
#
loop_
_entity_poly.entity_id
_entity_poly.type
_entity_poly.pdbx_seq_one_letter_code
_entity_poly.pdbx_strand_id
1 'polypeptide(L)'
;RAAANVRERKRMMSINGAFEELRLHVPTFPFEKRLSKIDTLRLAIAYIALLRDILVSGVDPLEFVEKSLHCREENQSEWNTS
;
A
#
# COMPACT_ATOMS: atom_id res chain seq x y z
N ARG A 1 -25.32 23.29 -15.79
CA ARG A 1 -25.11 22.26 -14.75
C ARG A 1 -24.54 20.95 -15.33
N ALA A 2 -25.12 20.39 -16.40
CA ALA A 2 -24.63 19.15 -17.03
C ALA A 2 -23.13 19.16 -17.39
N ALA A 3 -22.62 20.23 -18.01
CA ALA A 3 -21.21 20.33 -18.37
C ALA A 3 -20.24 20.27 -17.17
N ALA A 4 -20.64 20.80 -16.01
CA ALA A 4 -19.84 20.73 -14.79
C ALA A 4 -19.79 19.30 -14.24
N ASN A 5 -20.92 18.60 -14.23
CA ASN A 5 -21.00 17.20 -13.77
C ASN A 5 -20.14 16.26 -14.64
N VAL A 6 -20.13 16.50 -15.96
CA VAL A 6 -19.30 15.72 -16.89
C VAL A 6 -17.81 15.93 -16.61
N ARG A 7 -17.38 17.16 -16.35
CA ARG A 7 -15.99 17.46 -15.99
C ARG A 7 -15.59 16.77 -14.69
N GLU A 8 -16.42 16.84 -13.67
CA GLU A 8 -16.10 16.20 -12.39
C GLU A 8 -16.04 14.68 -12.50
N ARG A 9 -16.94 14.07 -13.29
CA ARG A 9 -16.86 12.64 -13.59
C ARG A 9 -15.53 12.27 -14.25
N LYS A 10 -15.07 13.03 -15.26
CA LYS A 10 -13.77 12.78 -15.91
C LYS A 10 -12.60 12.90 -14.95
N ARG A 11 -12.61 13.94 -14.10
CA ARG A 11 -11.61 14.11 -13.03
C ARG A 11 -11.58 12.90 -12.10
N MET A 12 -12.75 12.43 -11.66
CA MET A 12 -12.84 11.28 -10.76
C MET A 12 -12.40 9.97 -11.44
N MET A 13 -12.68 9.78 -12.73
CA MET A 13 -12.18 8.63 -13.50
C MET A 13 -10.65 8.63 -13.56
N SER A 14 -10.02 9.78 -13.81
CA SER A 14 -8.56 9.91 -13.78
C SER A 14 -7.97 9.55 -12.41
N ILE A 15 -8.57 10.04 -11.32
CA ILE A 15 -8.14 9.70 -9.96
C ILE A 15 -8.29 8.19 -9.69
N ASN A 16 -9.41 7.59 -10.08
CA ASN A 16 -9.63 6.16 -9.89
C ASN A 16 -8.64 5.32 -10.72
N GLY A 17 -8.27 5.76 -11.92
CA GLY A 17 -7.23 5.12 -12.74
C GLY A 17 -5.87 5.11 -12.03
N ALA A 18 -5.43 6.25 -11.50
CA ALA A 18 -4.19 6.34 -10.73
C ALA A 18 -4.20 5.45 -9.47
N PHE A 19 -5.38 5.28 -8.85
CA PHE A 19 -5.55 4.37 -7.72
C PHE A 19 -5.40 2.89 -8.13
N GLU A 20 -5.85 2.49 -9.31
CA GLU A 20 -5.63 1.14 -9.82
C GLU A 20 -4.15 0.90 -10.13
N GLU A 21 -3.49 1.88 -10.76
CA GLU A 21 -2.05 1.81 -11.03
C GLU A 21 -1.24 1.68 -9.75
N LEU A 22 -1.60 2.43 -8.70
CA LEU A 22 -0.96 2.29 -7.39
C LEU A 22 -1.16 0.89 -6.80
N ARG A 23 -2.36 0.31 -6.90
CA ARG A 23 -2.62 -1.05 -6.39
C ARG A 23 -1.73 -2.12 -7.03
N LEU A 24 -1.32 -1.94 -8.30
CA LEU A 24 -0.42 -2.88 -8.99
C LEU A 24 1.01 -2.88 -8.41
N HIS A 25 1.41 -1.79 -7.75
CA HIS A 25 2.75 -1.63 -7.18
C HIS A 25 2.79 -1.91 -5.67
N VAL A 26 1.62 -2.05 -5.05
CA VAL A 26 1.49 -2.34 -3.63
C VAL A 26 1.46 -3.86 -3.46
N PRO A 27 2.26 -4.44 -2.55
CA PRO A 27 2.29 -5.89 -2.35
C PRO A 27 0.94 -6.38 -1.81
N THR A 28 0.31 -7.32 -2.52
CA THR A 28 -0.96 -7.96 -2.14
C THR A 28 -0.92 -9.45 -2.48
N PHE A 29 -1.72 -10.28 -1.80
CA PHE A 29 -1.81 -11.69 -2.18
C PHE A 29 -2.61 -11.87 -3.48
N PRO A 30 -2.26 -12.88 -4.33
CA PRO A 30 -2.91 -13.10 -5.64
C PRO A 30 -4.43 -13.28 -5.61
N PHE A 31 -5.00 -13.67 -4.46
CA PHE A 31 -6.44 -13.89 -4.26
C PHE A 31 -7.07 -12.90 -3.28
N GLU A 32 -6.33 -11.86 -2.91
CA GLU A 32 -6.81 -10.88 -1.93
C GLU A 32 -7.86 -9.98 -2.54
N LYS A 33 -8.83 -9.59 -1.71
CA LYS A 33 -9.86 -8.62 -2.10
C LYS A 33 -9.18 -7.30 -2.50
N ARG A 34 -9.71 -6.64 -3.54
CA ARG A 34 -9.29 -5.28 -3.93
C ARG A 34 -9.29 -4.35 -2.70
N LEU A 35 -8.11 -3.82 -2.37
CA LEU A 35 -7.91 -2.92 -1.24
C LEU A 35 -8.77 -1.67 -1.33
N SER A 36 -9.28 -1.20 -0.19
CA SER A 36 -9.96 0.09 -0.09
C SER A 36 -9.00 1.24 -0.44
N LYS A 37 -9.52 2.44 -0.76
CA LYS A 37 -8.65 3.59 -1.07
C LYS A 37 -7.73 3.95 0.09
N ILE A 38 -8.23 3.88 1.32
CA ILE A 38 -7.43 4.21 2.50
C ILE A 38 -6.36 3.14 2.74
N ASP A 39 -6.69 1.86 2.56
CA ASP A 39 -5.73 0.78 2.77
C ASP A 39 -4.65 0.78 1.69
N THR A 40 -5.00 1.05 0.43
CA THR A 40 -4.03 1.25 -0.64
C THR A 40 -3.02 2.34 -0.30
N LEU A 41 -3.48 3.48 0.23
CA LEU A 41 -2.58 4.57 0.62
C LEU A 41 -1.70 4.20 1.82
N ARG A 42 -2.30 3.61 2.87
CA ARG A 42 -1.56 3.17 4.06
C ARG A 42 -0.48 2.16 3.71
N LEU A 43 -0.83 1.16 2.91
CA LEU A 43 0.10 0.10 2.52
C LEU A 43 1.19 0.62 1.58
N ALA A 44 0.86 1.52 0.65
CA ALA A 44 1.87 2.19 -0.18
C ALA A 44 2.89 2.97 0.65
N ILE A 45 2.45 3.74 1.65
CA ILE A 45 3.34 4.48 2.55
C ILE A 45 4.24 3.53 3.35
N ALA A 46 3.65 2.48 3.93
CA ALA A 46 4.39 1.48 4.68
C ALA A 46 5.41 0.74 3.80
N TYR A 47 5.03 0.41 2.56
CA TYR A 47 5.91 -0.28 1.63
C TYR A 47 7.09 0.60 1.19
N ILE A 48 6.86 1.89 0.90
CA ILE A 48 7.94 2.84 0.62
C ILE A 48 8.90 2.94 1.82
N ALA A 49 8.38 3.01 3.05
CA ALA A 49 9.21 3.06 4.26
C ALA A 49 10.06 1.79 4.39
N LEU A 50 9.46 0.60 4.24
CA LEU A 50 10.16 -0.67 4.27
C LEU A 50 11.28 -0.74 3.23
N LEU A 51 11.00 -0.36 1.99
CA LEU A 51 12.01 -0.36 0.92
C LEU A 51 13.16 0.60 1.22
N ARG A 52 12.88 1.76 1.84
CA ARG A 52 13.94 2.69 2.29
C ARG A 52 14.81 2.08 3.38
N ASP A 53 14.20 1.43 4.36
CA ASP A 53 14.93 0.79 5.46
C ASP A 53 15.83 -0.34 4.94
N ILE A 54 15.32 -1.16 4.01
CA ILE A 54 16.11 -2.19 3.32
C ILE A 54 17.35 -1.58 2.67
N LEU A 55 17.18 -0.50 1.89
CA LEU A 55 18.28 0.17 1.19
C LEU A 55 19.32 0.77 2.14
N VAL A 56 18.91 1.28 3.31
CA VAL A 56 19.80 1.87 4.31
C VAL A 56 20.53 0.79 5.13
N SER A 57 19.89 -0.35 5.37
CA SER A 57 20.42 -1.40 6.24
C SER A 57 21.76 -1.99 5.76
N GLY A 58 22.01 -1.98 4.44
CA GLY A 58 23.19 -2.59 3.84
C GLY A 58 23.23 -4.12 3.94
N VAL A 59 22.14 -4.74 4.41
CA VAL A 59 21.96 -6.20 4.52
C VAL A 59 21.21 -6.69 3.28
N ASP A 60 21.33 -7.98 2.97
CA ASP A 60 20.51 -8.58 1.92
C ASP A 60 19.00 -8.36 2.21
N PRO A 61 18.19 -7.95 1.22
CA PRO A 61 16.77 -7.67 1.43
C PRO A 61 15.98 -8.81 2.06
N LEU A 62 16.30 -10.07 1.71
CA LEU A 62 15.59 -11.22 2.24
C LEU A 62 15.92 -11.43 3.72
N GLU A 63 17.20 -11.29 4.07
CA GLU A 63 17.67 -11.34 5.46
C GLU A 63 17.08 -10.22 6.31
N PHE A 64 16.98 -9.00 5.76
CA PHE A 64 16.35 -7.87 6.45
C PHE A 64 14.87 -8.13 6.75
N VAL A 65 14.13 -8.63 5.76
CA VAL A 65 12.71 -8.95 5.92
C VAL A 65 12.53 -10.09 6.92
N GLU A 66 13.34 -11.15 6.82
CA GLU A 66 13.31 -12.28 7.76
C GLU A 66 13.54 -11.81 9.20
N LYS A 67 14.59 -11.01 9.45
CA LYS A 67 14.85 -10.43 10.78
C LYS A 67 13.67 -9.57 11.29
N SER A 68 13.11 -8.75 10.41
CA SER A 68 11.98 -7.87 10.75
C SER A 68 10.71 -8.64 11.13
N LEU A 69 10.49 -9.81 10.52
CA LEU A 69 9.37 -10.69 10.85
C LEU A 69 9.59 -11.41 12.18
N HIS A 70 10.80 -11.91 12.44
CA HIS A 70 11.14 -12.60 13.69
C HIS A 70 11.13 -11.68 14.92
N CYS A 71 11.50 -10.40 14.79
CA CYS A 71 11.41 -9.43 15.90
C CYS A 71 9.96 -8.96 16.19
N ARG A 72 9.00 -9.23 15.30
CA ARG A 72 7.62 -8.72 15.44
C ARG A 72 6.73 -9.59 16.33
N GLU A 73 7.14 -10.81 16.66
CA GLU A 73 6.35 -11.73 17.49
C GLU A 73 6.21 -11.27 18.95
N GLU A 74 7.11 -10.41 19.46
CA GLU A 74 7.04 -9.94 20.85
C GLU A 74 6.08 -8.76 21.10
N ASN A 75 5.56 -8.10 20.05
CA ASN A 75 4.76 -6.88 20.19
C ASN A 75 3.37 -7.01 19.54
N GLN A 76 2.72 -8.15 19.75
CA GLN A 76 1.39 -8.43 19.22
C GLN A 76 0.32 -7.76 20.09
N SER A 77 0.01 -6.49 19.81
CA SER A 77 -1.23 -5.83 20.21
C SER A 77 -1.61 -4.78 19.17
N GLU A 78 -2.85 -4.81 18.70
CA GLU A 78 -3.50 -3.78 17.88
C GLU A 78 -3.05 -3.63 16.41
N TRP A 79 -3.33 -4.65 15.59
CA TRP A 79 -3.85 -4.35 14.25
C TRP A 79 -5.27 -4.92 14.13
N ASN A 80 -6.23 -4.19 14.71
CA ASN A 80 -7.66 -4.43 14.48
C ASN A 80 -8.01 -3.90 13.08
N THR A 81 -8.19 -4.80 12.12
CA THR A 81 -8.88 -4.49 10.87
C THR A 81 -10.37 -4.61 11.12
N SER A 82 -11.04 -3.48 11.38
CA SER A 82 -12.49 -3.33 11.21
C SER A 82 -12.76 -2.71 9.85
#